data_AF-X1BQD7-F1
#
_entry.id   AF-X1BQD7-F1
#
_cell.length_a   1.000
_cell.length_b   1.000
_cell.length_c   1.000
_cell.angle_alpha   90.00
_cell.angle_beta   90.00
_cell.angle_gamma   90.00
#
_symmetry.space_group_name_H-M   'P 1'
#
loop_
_entity.id
_entity.type
_entity.pdbx_description
1 polymer ?
#
loop_
_entity_poly.entity_id
_entity_poly.type
_entity_poly.pdbx_seq_one_letter_code
_entity_poly.pdbx_strand_id
1 'polypeptide(L)'
;DNDILKSLEHLNSNGTIVIHDCNPPHEFFQRDNYNQRYNFGCKQNNLIWNNKEYTDRHWNGKTWKIIAKLRSTRSDLSICTIDADWGLGIIRFGTQKLFDKIKGDALYQYQTLIKYRGEILNLLSVEEFLEKFSEKNNLFV
;
A
#
# COMPACT_ATOMS: atom_id res chain seq x y z
N ASP A 1 0.16 -6.60 -11.42
CA ASP A 1 -0.06 -7.51 -10.27
C ASP A 1 0.37 -8.94 -10.56
N ASN A 2 0.80 -9.28 -11.78
CA ASN A 2 1.32 -10.62 -12.13
C ASN A 2 2.33 -11.18 -11.13
N ASP A 3 3.29 -10.36 -10.67
CA ASP A 3 4.32 -10.81 -9.72
C ASP A 3 3.70 -11.30 -8.39
N ILE A 4 2.65 -10.63 -7.91
CA ILE A 4 1.94 -11.01 -6.69
C ILE A 4 1.11 -12.26 -6.93
N LEU A 5 0.42 -12.36 -8.07
CA LEU A 5 -0.37 -13.55 -8.41
C LEU A 5 0.53 -14.79 -8.54
N LYS A 6 1.68 -14.66 -9.19
CA LYS A 6 2.68 -15.72 -9.30
C LYS A 6 3.31 -16.07 -7.96
N SER A 7 3.57 -15.07 -7.11
CA SER A 7 4.06 -15.32 -5.75
C SER A 7 3.04 -16.10 -4.92
N LEU A 8 1.74 -15.79 -5.04
CA LEU A 8 0.67 -16.51 -4.35
C LEU A 8 0.59 -17.98 -4.78
N GLU A 9 0.87 -18.32 -6.05
CA GLU A 9 0.90 -19.71 -6.54
C GLU A 9 1.97 -20.56 -5.83
N HIS A 10 3.03 -19.94 -5.32
CA HIS A 10 4.14 -20.61 -4.62
C HIS A 10 4.16 -20.34 -3.12
N LEU A 11 3.20 -19.57 -2.60
CA LEU A 11 3.16 -19.19 -1.19
C LEU A 11 2.59 -20.35 -0.37
N ASN A 12 3.28 -20.72 0.71
CA ASN A 12 2.72 -21.64 1.71
C ASN A 12 1.47 -21.03 2.36
N SER A 13 0.59 -21.87 2.92
CA SER A 13 -0.66 -21.44 3.56
C SER A 13 -0.47 -20.37 4.65
N ASN A 14 0.63 -20.43 5.38
CA ASN A 14 1.00 -19.46 6.42
C ASN A 14 2.00 -18.39 5.94
N GLY A 15 2.41 -18.43 4.67
CA GLY A 15 3.37 -17.51 4.09
C GLY A 15 2.86 -16.07 4.05
N THR A 16 3.81 -15.15 3.86
CA THR A 16 3.53 -13.71 3.77
C THR A 16 4.31 -13.12 2.60
N ILE A 17 3.64 -12.31 1.79
CA ILE A 17 4.28 -11.44 0.79
C ILE A 17 4.33 -10.03 1.38
N VAL A 18 5.48 -9.39 1.27
CA VAL A 18 5.71 -8.00 1.70
C VAL A 18 6.05 -7.15 0.49
N ILE A 19 5.38 -6.02 0.34
CA ILE A 19 5.60 -5.04 -0.75
C ILE A 19 5.92 -3.69 -0.13
N HIS A 20 7.03 -3.08 -0.51
CA HIS A 20 7.39 -1.73 -0.06
C HIS A 20 6.65 -0.63 -0.84
N ASP A 21 6.71 0.61 -0.34
CA ASP A 21 6.21 1.83 -1.00
C ASP A 21 4.71 1.88 -1.33
N CYS A 22 3.86 1.14 -0.61
CA CYS A 22 2.42 1.01 -0.90
C CYS A 22 1.54 2.20 -0.45
N ASN A 23 2.10 3.19 0.25
CA ASN A 23 1.42 4.36 0.82
C ASN A 23 2.11 5.67 0.38
N PRO A 24 2.05 6.05 -0.92
CA PRO A 24 2.76 7.22 -1.43
C PRO A 24 2.35 8.51 -0.72
N PRO A 25 3.31 9.29 -0.18
CA PRO A 25 3.00 10.50 0.58
C PRO A 25 2.49 11.65 -0.30
N HIS A 26 2.82 11.63 -1.60
CA HIS A 26 2.35 12.61 -2.58
C HIS A 26 2.21 11.99 -3.98
N GLU A 27 1.34 12.58 -4.82
CA GLU A 27 1.01 12.11 -6.17
C GLU A 27 2.25 11.92 -7.05
N PHE A 28 3.22 12.80 -6.91
CA PHE A 28 4.48 12.73 -7.64
C PHE A 28 5.25 11.42 -7.47
N PHE A 29 5.19 10.81 -6.28
CA PHE A 29 5.98 9.61 -6.02
C PHE A 29 5.39 8.37 -6.70
N GLN A 30 4.12 8.41 -7.12
CA GLN A 30 3.50 7.34 -7.93
C GLN A 30 3.57 7.58 -9.45
N ARG A 31 4.44 8.50 -9.90
CA ARG A 31 4.64 8.79 -11.33
C ARG A 31 4.99 7.53 -12.13
N ASP A 32 4.62 7.49 -13.39
CA ASP A 32 4.89 6.31 -14.23
C ASP A 32 6.37 6.19 -14.61
N ASN A 33 7.00 7.33 -14.88
CA ASN A 33 8.39 7.38 -15.32
C ASN A 33 9.30 7.73 -14.14
N TYR A 34 10.12 6.78 -13.71
CA TYR A 34 11.15 6.98 -12.68
C TYR A 34 12.05 8.20 -12.99
N ASN A 35 12.45 8.35 -14.25
CA ASN A 35 13.32 9.41 -14.74
C ASN A 35 12.60 10.76 -14.94
N GLN A 36 11.29 10.85 -14.70
CA GLN A 36 10.59 12.11 -14.74
C GLN A 36 11.04 12.97 -13.55
N ARG A 37 11.73 14.07 -13.86
CA ARG A 37 12.27 15.02 -12.90
C ARG A 37 11.27 16.14 -12.65
N TYR A 38 11.20 16.59 -11.40
CA TYR A 38 10.53 17.84 -11.06
C TYR A 38 11.42 19.02 -11.42
N ASN A 39 10.84 20.06 -12.03
CA ASN A 39 11.54 21.35 -12.23
C ASN A 39 11.43 22.28 -11.00
N PHE A 40 10.47 22.05 -10.09
CA PHE A 40 10.17 22.88 -8.92
C PHE A 40 9.63 22.00 -7.78
N GLY A 41 9.95 22.26 -6.50
CA GLY A 41 9.55 21.37 -5.39
C GLY A 41 8.04 21.14 -5.25
N CYS A 42 7.62 20.01 -4.70
CA CYS A 42 6.20 19.70 -4.43
C CYS A 42 5.84 19.85 -2.94
N LYS A 43 4.56 20.08 -2.65
CA LYS A 43 4.04 20.27 -1.28
C LYS A 43 2.86 19.34 -1.01
N GLN A 44 2.90 18.60 0.09
CA GLN A 44 1.72 17.93 0.66
C GLN A 44 1.75 18.08 2.18
N ASN A 45 0.61 18.42 2.80
CA ASN A 45 0.44 18.41 4.26
C ASN A 45 1.59 19.10 5.03
N ASN A 46 1.95 20.32 4.63
CA ASN A 46 3.05 21.12 5.19
C ASN A 46 4.49 20.58 4.98
N LEU A 47 4.66 19.42 4.35
CA LEU A 47 5.97 18.95 3.89
C LEU A 47 6.31 19.62 2.56
N ILE A 48 7.48 20.25 2.51
CA ILE A 48 8.04 20.86 1.29
C ILE A 48 9.15 19.95 0.80
N TRP A 49 8.91 19.30 -0.34
CA TRP A 49 9.93 18.52 -1.03
C TRP A 49 10.66 19.42 -2.02
N ASN A 50 11.57 20.25 -1.52
CA ASN A 50 12.37 21.19 -2.31
C ASN A 50 13.78 20.68 -2.64
N ASN A 51 14.21 19.59 -2.02
CA ASN A 51 15.48 18.94 -2.36
C ASN A 51 15.27 18.03 -3.57
N LYS A 52 15.76 18.50 -4.73
CA LYS A 52 15.68 17.79 -6.01
C LYS A 52 16.37 16.42 -5.96
N GLU A 53 17.52 16.30 -5.29
CA GLU A 53 18.23 15.03 -5.16
C GLU A 53 17.41 14.02 -4.34
N TYR A 54 16.74 14.49 -3.29
CA TYR A 54 15.83 13.66 -2.50
C TYR A 54 14.63 13.21 -3.36
N THR A 55 13.93 14.12 -4.02
CA THR A 55 12.73 13.77 -4.80
C THR A 55 13.03 12.87 -6.01
N ASP A 56 14.20 13.05 -6.64
CA ASP A 56 14.60 12.25 -7.80
C ASP A 56 14.90 10.79 -7.41
N ARG A 57 15.38 10.56 -6.18
CA ARG A 57 15.71 9.20 -5.69
C ARG A 57 14.49 8.40 -5.21
N HIS A 58 13.40 9.06 -4.86
CA HIS A 58 12.22 8.39 -4.30
C HIS A 58 11.14 8.16 -5.37
N TRP A 59 10.61 6.94 -5.40
CA TRP A 59 9.62 6.52 -6.37
C TRP A 59 8.88 5.26 -5.89
N ASN A 60 7.57 5.39 -5.71
CA ASN A 60 6.69 4.31 -5.27
C ASN A 60 6.06 3.54 -6.44
N GLY A 61 6.10 4.12 -7.64
CA GLY A 61 5.45 3.57 -8.82
C GLY A 61 3.96 3.30 -8.60
N LYS A 62 3.50 2.09 -8.95
CA LYS A 62 2.08 1.70 -8.95
C LYS A 62 1.73 0.67 -7.86
N THR A 63 2.58 0.49 -6.85
CA THR A 63 2.40 -0.53 -5.79
C THR A 63 1.07 -0.37 -5.05
N TRP A 64 0.71 0.85 -4.65
CA TRP A 64 -0.57 1.12 -3.98
C TRP A 64 -1.79 0.74 -4.84
N LYS A 65 -1.68 0.83 -6.17
CA LYS A 65 -2.76 0.44 -7.11
C LYS A 65 -2.96 -1.07 -7.11
N ILE A 66 -1.90 -1.84 -6.88
CA ILE A 66 -1.97 -3.30 -6.69
C ILE A 66 -2.72 -3.61 -5.39
N ILE A 67 -2.36 -2.94 -4.28
CA ILE A 67 -3.11 -3.08 -3.01
C ILE A 67 -4.58 -2.73 -3.21
N ALA A 68 -4.89 -1.60 -3.86
CA ALA A 68 -6.26 -1.19 -4.15
C ALA A 68 -7.04 -2.23 -4.96
N LYS A 69 -6.42 -2.80 -6.01
CA LYS A 69 -7.01 -3.87 -6.82
C LYS A 69 -7.34 -5.09 -5.95
N LEU A 70 -6.35 -5.62 -5.23
CA LEU A 70 -6.53 -6.84 -4.43
C LEU A 70 -7.54 -6.64 -3.30
N ARG A 71 -7.50 -5.48 -2.62
CA ARG A 71 -8.47 -5.06 -1.60
C ARG A 71 -9.89 -4.95 -2.16
N SER A 72 -10.05 -4.76 -3.46
CA SER A 72 -11.36 -4.65 -4.11
C SER A 72 -11.85 -5.96 -4.74
N THR A 73 -10.97 -6.95 -4.95
CA THR A 73 -11.32 -8.14 -5.75
C THR A 73 -10.98 -9.49 -5.12
N ARG A 74 -10.15 -9.55 -4.07
CA ARG A 74 -9.65 -10.82 -3.49
C ARG A 74 -10.12 -11.01 -2.06
N SER A 75 -11.33 -11.54 -1.89
CA SER A 75 -11.91 -11.81 -0.57
C SER A 75 -11.22 -12.96 0.18
N ASP A 76 -10.44 -13.77 -0.54
CA ASP A 76 -9.65 -14.92 -0.09
C ASP A 76 -8.23 -14.55 0.37
N LEU A 77 -7.92 -13.25 0.44
CA LEU A 77 -6.67 -12.73 0.97
C LEU A 77 -6.94 -11.88 2.22
N SER A 78 -5.98 -11.85 3.13
CA SER A 78 -5.88 -10.85 4.20
C SER A 78 -4.80 -9.84 3.82
N ILE A 79 -5.19 -8.57 3.70
CA ILE A 79 -4.30 -7.51 3.23
C ILE A 79 -4.38 -6.31 4.16
N CYS A 80 -3.23 -5.81 4.59
CA CYS A 80 -3.08 -4.51 5.24
C CYS A 80 -1.82 -3.80 4.72
N THR A 81 -1.73 -2.50 4.97
CA THR A 81 -0.52 -1.71 4.72
C THR A 81 -0.10 -1.10 6.03
N ILE A 82 1.16 -1.26 6.42
CA ILE A 82 1.72 -0.61 7.61
C ILE A 82 2.18 0.78 7.21
N ASP A 83 1.80 1.81 7.97
CA ASP A 83 2.23 3.20 7.78
C ASP A 83 3.65 3.42 8.30
N ALA A 84 4.60 2.71 7.68
CA ALA A 84 6.02 2.82 7.88
C ALA A 84 6.70 2.73 6.52
N ASP A 85 7.83 3.43 6.34
CA ASP A 85 8.63 3.38 5.11
C ASP A 85 7.79 3.58 3.83
N TRP A 86 6.93 4.60 3.85
CA TRP A 86 6.01 4.94 2.75
C TRP A 86 5.09 3.78 2.34
N GLY A 87 4.82 2.85 3.25
CA GLY A 87 3.82 1.80 3.16
C GLY A 87 4.43 0.41 2.95
N LEU A 88 4.26 -0.46 3.94
CA LEU A 88 4.60 -1.88 3.83
C LEU A 88 3.32 -2.70 3.66
N GLY A 89 3.01 -3.09 2.43
CA GLY A 89 1.87 -3.95 2.09
C GLY A 89 2.14 -5.40 2.53
N ILE A 90 1.27 -5.92 3.39
CA ILE A 90 1.30 -7.30 3.89
C ILE A 90 0.17 -8.07 3.22
N ILE A 91 0.49 -9.16 2.52
CA ILE A 91 -0.48 -10.00 1.82
C ILE A 91 -0.31 -11.45 2.26
N ARG A 92 -1.41 -12.07 2.70
CA ARG A 92 -1.48 -13.46 3.13
C ARG A 92 -2.76 -14.11 2.61
N PHE A 93 -2.80 -15.44 2.54
CA PHE A 93 -4.08 -16.15 2.45
C PHE A 93 -4.92 -15.88 3.70
N GLY A 94 -6.23 -15.78 3.54
CA GLY A 94 -7.13 -15.49 4.65
C GLY A 94 -8.45 -14.90 4.16
N THR A 95 -9.01 -13.96 4.90
CA THR A 95 -10.22 -13.26 4.49
C THR A 95 -10.15 -11.77 4.79
N GLN A 96 -10.91 -11.00 4.03
CA GLN A 96 -11.07 -9.57 4.26
C GLN A 96 -12.42 -9.06 3.75
N LYS A 97 -12.86 -7.93 4.30
CA LYS A 97 -13.92 -7.14 3.69
C LYS A 97 -13.36 -6.39 2.47
N LEU A 98 -14.01 -6.53 1.33
CA LEU A 98 -13.63 -5.84 0.11
C LEU A 98 -13.93 -4.34 0.20
N PHE A 99 -13.07 -3.54 -0.42
CA PHE A 99 -13.35 -2.15 -0.73
C PHE A 99 -14.18 -2.08 -2.02
N ASP A 100 -15.43 -1.64 -1.93
CA ASP A 100 -16.39 -1.66 -3.04
C ASP A 100 -16.99 -0.27 -3.37
N LYS A 101 -16.55 0.78 -2.66
CA LYS A 101 -17.08 2.14 -2.80
C LYS A 101 -16.76 2.79 -4.15
N ILE A 102 -15.60 2.47 -4.73
CA ILE A 102 -15.15 3.00 -6.04
C ILE A 102 -14.71 1.83 -6.92
N LYS A 103 -15.05 1.89 -8.21
CA LYS A 103 -14.74 0.84 -9.20
C LYS A 103 -14.17 1.44 -10.49
N GLY A 104 -13.62 0.58 -11.35
CA GLY A 104 -13.05 0.98 -12.63
C GLY A 104 -11.84 1.91 -12.49
N ASP A 105 -11.59 2.72 -13.50
CA ASP A 105 -10.39 3.58 -13.56
C ASP A 105 -10.33 4.62 -12.44
N ALA A 106 -11.49 5.00 -11.88
CA ALA A 106 -11.58 5.90 -10.74
C ALA A 106 -10.89 5.36 -9.49
N LEU A 107 -10.81 4.03 -9.32
CA LEU A 107 -10.11 3.38 -8.19
C LEU A 107 -8.62 3.73 -8.18
N TYR A 108 -8.04 3.93 -9.37
CA TYR A 108 -6.59 4.09 -9.55
C TYR A 108 -6.14 5.55 -9.61
N GLN A 109 -7.05 6.50 -9.33
CA GLN A 109 -6.74 7.93 -9.27
C GLN A 109 -6.19 8.33 -7.90
N TYR A 110 -5.24 9.27 -7.86
CA TYR A 110 -4.65 9.69 -6.59
C TYR A 110 -5.66 10.35 -5.65
N GLN A 111 -6.60 11.12 -6.21
CA GLN A 111 -7.63 11.79 -5.43
C GLN A 111 -8.52 10.77 -4.69
N THR A 112 -8.77 9.63 -5.32
CA THR A 112 -9.46 8.49 -4.69
C THR A 112 -8.63 7.92 -3.54
N LEU A 113 -7.32 7.73 -3.73
CA LEU A 113 -6.43 7.30 -2.66
C LEU A 113 -6.42 8.29 -1.49
N ILE A 114 -6.32 9.61 -1.74
CA ILE A 114 -6.37 10.62 -0.67
C ILE A 114 -7.66 10.48 0.14
N LYS A 115 -8.81 10.37 -0.54
CA LYS A 115 -10.12 10.34 0.10
C LYS A 115 -10.38 9.07 0.91
N TYR A 116 -9.87 7.92 0.45
CA TYR A 116 -10.18 6.62 1.03
C TYR A 116 -8.93 5.85 1.48
N ARG A 117 -7.82 6.54 1.78
CA ARG A 117 -6.50 5.93 2.05
C ARG A 117 -6.56 4.79 3.05
N GLY A 118 -7.18 5.04 4.21
CA GLY A 118 -7.31 4.04 5.27
C GLY A 118 -8.05 2.78 4.81
N GLU A 119 -9.11 2.93 4.01
CA GLU A 119 -9.94 1.80 3.58
C GLU A 119 -9.34 1.03 2.40
N ILE A 120 -8.79 1.77 1.43
CA ILE A 120 -8.15 1.22 0.23
C ILE A 120 -6.91 0.44 0.62
N LEU A 121 -6.07 0.98 1.51
CA LEU A 121 -4.83 0.34 1.92
C LEU A 121 -5.01 -0.61 3.11
N ASN A 122 -6.17 -0.55 3.79
CA ASN A 122 -6.35 -1.11 5.14
C ASN A 122 -5.14 -0.71 6.00
N LEU A 123 -4.93 0.61 6.06
CA LEU A 123 -3.75 1.24 6.62
C LEU A 123 -3.75 1.07 8.14
N LEU A 124 -2.65 0.55 8.67
CA LEU A 124 -2.43 0.38 10.10
C LEU A 124 -1.19 1.19 10.51
N SER A 125 -1.22 1.77 11.70
CA SER A 125 0.02 2.20 12.35
C SER A 125 0.91 0.99 12.69
N VAL A 126 2.18 1.24 13.01
CA VAL A 126 3.09 0.18 13.47
C VAL A 126 2.56 -0.47 14.73
N GLU A 127 2.02 0.32 15.66
CA GLU A 127 1.42 -0.13 16.92
C GLU A 127 0.20 -1.01 16.67
N GLU A 128 -0.75 -0.56 15.84
CA GLU A 128 -1.95 -1.34 15.48
C GLU A 128 -1.57 -2.67 14.82
N PHE A 129 -0.54 -2.68 13.98
CA PHE A 129 0.00 -3.91 13.39
C PHE A 129 0.58 -4.84 14.47
N LEU A 130 1.45 -4.34 15.34
CA LEU A 130 2.07 -5.13 16.40
C LEU A 130 1.03 -5.69 17.37
N GLU A 131 0.03 -4.91 17.77
CA GLU A 131 -1.07 -5.38 18.63
C GLU A 131 -1.83 -6.53 17.97
N LYS A 132 -2.20 -6.36 16.68
CA LYS A 132 -2.96 -7.34 15.93
C LYS A 132 -2.21 -8.66 15.71
N PHE A 133 -0.89 -8.61 15.57
CA PHE A 133 -0.06 -9.77 15.22
C PHE A 133 0.89 -10.24 16.34
N SER A 134 0.83 -9.64 17.53
CA SER A 134 1.56 -10.13 18.70
C SER A 134 0.94 -11.44 19.24
N GLU A 135 1.78 -12.35 19.74
CA GLU A 135 1.40 -13.67 20.27
C GLU A 135 0.52 -13.63 21.54
N LYS A 136 0.09 -12.44 21.99
CA LYS A 136 -0.70 -12.27 23.22
C LYS A 136 -2.11 -12.87 23.17
N ASN A 137 -2.55 -13.44 22.04
CA ASN A 137 -3.83 -14.14 21.92
C ASN A 137 -3.75 -15.68 22.09
N ASN A 138 -2.60 -16.24 22.47
CA ASN A 138 -2.44 -17.67 22.81
C ASN A 138 -2.52 -17.98 24.32
N LEU A 139 -3.02 -17.06 25.15
CA LEU A 139 -3.21 -17.28 26.58
C LEU A 139 -4.68 -17.55 26.90
N PHE A 140 -5.19 -18.72 26.50
CA PHE A 140 -6.19 -19.52 27.22
C PHE A 140 -6.14 -20.94 26.61
N VAL A 141 -5.24 -21.76 27.15
CA VAL A 141 -5.37 -23.23 27.15
C VAL A 141 -6.23 -23.60 28.36
#